data_AF-A0A7J3XFH5-F1
#
_entry.id   AF-A0A7J3XFH5-F1
#
_cell.length_a   1.000
_cell.length_b   1.000
_cell.length_c   1.000
_cell.angle_alpha   90.00
_cell.angle_beta   90.00
_cell.angle_gamma   90.00
#
_symmetry.space_group_name_H-M   'P 1'
#
loop_
_entity.id
_entity.type
_entity.pdbx_description
1 polymer ?
#
loop_
_entity_poly.entity_id
_entity_poly.type
_entity_poly.pdbx_seq_one_letter_code
_entity_poly.pdbx_strand_id
1 'polypeptide(L)'
;TNDIHEIERVLGIEAARYALITEIMNTLREQALEVDVRHVMLVADLMTWTGVVRQIGRHGVVGEKRSVLAKAAFEVTTKQLFDASASGEVDTLKGVAENVVIGQLIPFGTAMVELKTSPQLLARGGTPSE
;
A
#
# COMPACT_ATOMS: atom_id res chain seq x y z
N THR A 1 2.86 11.10 -27.64
CA THR A 1 3.59 9.84 -27.42
C THR A 1 2.88 9.08 -26.33
N ASN A 2 2.78 7.75 -26.41
CA ASN A 2 2.26 6.88 -25.34
C ASN A 2 3.39 6.25 -24.51
N ASP A 3 4.65 6.63 -24.76
CA ASP A 3 5.78 6.24 -23.94
C ASP A 3 5.87 7.16 -22.70
N ILE A 4 5.46 6.62 -21.55
CA ILE A 4 5.47 7.33 -20.27
C ILE A 4 6.90 7.68 -19.82
N HIS A 5 7.89 6.83 -20.12
CA HIS A 5 9.28 7.09 -19.75
C HIS A 5 9.91 8.19 -20.60
N GLU A 6 9.48 8.34 -21.86
CA GLU A 6 9.86 9.49 -22.68
C GLU A 6 9.32 10.79 -22.07
N ILE A 7 8.04 10.80 -21.67
CA ILE A 7 7.40 11.97 -21.04
C ILE A 7 8.12 12.32 -19.73
N GLU A 8 8.43 11.34 -18.91
CA GLU A 8 9.22 11.53 -17.68
C GLU A 8 10.57 12.21 -17.95
N ARG A 9 11.32 11.73 -18.95
CA ARG A 9 12.66 12.26 -19.27
C ARG A 9 12.64 13.70 -19.81
N VAL A 10 11.61 14.05 -20.58
CA VAL A 10 11.55 15.34 -21.28
C VAL A 10 10.78 16.39 -20.49
N LEU A 11 9.65 16.01 -19.87
CA LEU A 11 8.70 16.91 -19.23
C LEU A 11 8.67 16.77 -17.70
N GLY A 12 9.26 15.72 -17.14
CA GLY A 12 9.34 15.47 -15.70
C GLY A 12 8.26 14.55 -15.15
N ILE A 13 8.38 14.24 -13.85
CA ILE A 13 7.59 13.20 -13.18
C ILE A 13 6.11 13.52 -13.07
N GLU A 14 5.73 14.78 -12.86
CA GLU A 14 4.32 15.19 -12.78
C GLU A 14 3.61 15.11 -14.14
N ALA A 15 4.34 15.40 -15.22
CA ALA A 15 3.82 15.20 -16.58
C ALA A 15 3.60 13.71 -16.87
N ALA A 16 4.54 12.85 -16.44
CA ALA A 16 4.41 11.40 -16.56
C ALA A 16 3.24 10.86 -15.72
N ARG A 17 3.05 11.36 -14.49
CA ARG A 17 1.92 11.02 -13.63
C ARG A 17 0.58 11.38 -14.27
N TYR A 18 0.47 12.58 -14.84
CA TYR A 18 -0.73 12.99 -15.57
C TYR A 18 -0.99 12.08 -16.78
N ALA A 19 0.05 11.79 -17.57
CA ALA A 19 -0.04 10.90 -18.72
C ALA A 19 -0.50 9.49 -18.33
N LEU A 20 0.00 8.92 -17.21
CA LEU A 20 -0.46 7.64 -16.68
C LEU A 20 -1.96 7.65 -16.38
N ILE A 21 -2.46 8.68 -15.71
CA ILE A 21 -3.89 8.78 -15.36
C ILE A 21 -4.74 8.83 -16.62
N THR A 22 -4.35 9.66 -17.59
CA THR A 22 -5.09 9.81 -18.85
C THR A 22 -5.08 8.52 -19.66
N GLU A 23 -3.93 7.88 -19.82
CA GLU A 23 -3.81 6.67 -20.64
C GLU A 23 -4.58 5.50 -20.03
N ILE A 24 -4.45 5.26 -18.73
CA ILE A 24 -5.19 4.20 -18.03
C ILE A 24 -6.70 4.44 -18.14
N MET A 25 -7.16 5.67 -17.93
CA MET A 25 -8.59 6.00 -18.05
C MET A 25 -9.10 5.83 -19.47
N ASN A 26 -8.31 6.18 -20.48
CA ASN A 26 -8.69 5.99 -21.88
C ASN A 26 -8.84 4.50 -22.21
N THR A 27 -7.85 3.68 -21.86
CA THR A 27 -7.91 2.23 -22.10
C THR A 27 -9.10 1.58 -21.38
N LEU A 28 -9.36 1.94 -20.11
CA LEU A 28 -10.50 1.39 -19.37
C LEU A 28 -11.84 1.76 -20.01
N ARG A 29 -11.99 3.01 -20.46
CA ARG A 29 -13.20 3.48 -21.16
C ARG A 29 -13.40 2.81 -22.51
N GLU A 30 -12.33 2.57 -23.26
CA GLU A 30 -12.39 1.83 -24.53
C GLU A 30 -12.88 0.39 -24.33
N GLN A 31 -12.59 -0.22 -23.17
CA GLN A 31 -13.10 -1.55 -22.78
C GLN A 31 -14.47 -1.49 -22.10
N ALA A 32 -15.15 -0.34 -22.10
CA ALA A 32 -16.42 -0.10 -21.41
C ALA A 32 -16.38 -0.42 -19.90
N LEU A 33 -15.22 -0.27 -19.26
CA LEU A 33 -15.06 -0.41 -17.82
C LEU A 33 -15.24 0.94 -17.13
N GLU A 34 -16.24 1.03 -16.25
CA GLU A 34 -16.47 2.22 -15.43
C GLU A 34 -15.64 2.16 -14.15
N VAL A 35 -14.58 2.97 -14.10
CA VAL A 35 -13.72 3.11 -12.93
C VAL A 35 -13.65 4.58 -12.52
N ASP A 36 -13.85 4.86 -11.24
CA ASP A 36 -13.68 6.19 -10.70
C ASP A 36 -12.20 6.64 -10.80
N VAL A 37 -11.99 7.86 -11.31
CA VAL A 37 -10.65 8.42 -11.53
C VAL A 37 -9.80 8.44 -10.25
N ARG A 38 -10.41 8.52 -9.06
CA ARG A 38 -9.69 8.53 -7.78
C ARG A 38 -8.89 7.25 -7.55
N HIS A 39 -9.37 6.09 -8.04
CA HIS A 39 -8.61 4.85 -7.96
C HIS A 39 -7.37 4.90 -8.86
N VAL A 40 -7.52 5.43 -10.07
CA VAL A 40 -6.41 5.56 -11.01
C VAL A 40 -5.39 6.60 -10.54
N MET A 41 -5.85 7.70 -9.93
CA MET A 41 -4.98 8.70 -9.30
C MET A 41 -4.10 8.07 -8.23
N LEU A 42 -4.67 7.26 -7.33
CA LEU A 42 -3.90 6.56 -6.30
C LEU A 42 -2.83 5.63 -6.90
N VAL A 43 -3.17 4.92 -7.99
CA VAL A 43 -2.23 4.05 -8.69
C VAL A 43 -1.10 4.87 -9.32
N ALA A 44 -1.42 5.97 -9.99
CA ALA A 44 -0.43 6.84 -10.62
C ALA A 44 0.49 7.51 -9.59
N ASP A 45 -0.06 7.97 -8.46
CA ASP A 45 0.71 8.53 -7.34
C ASP A 45 1.69 7.47 -6.80
N LEU A 46 1.20 6.25 -6.57
CA LEU A 46 2.01 5.13 -6.10
C LEU A 46 3.15 4.78 -7.08
N MET A 47 2.93 4.93 -8.38
CA MET A 47 3.95 4.70 -9.40
C MET A 47 4.99 5.83 -9.50
N THR A 48 4.70 7.04 -9.00
CA THR A 48 5.52 8.24 -9.29
C THR A 48 6.08 8.95 -8.05
N TRP A 49 5.61 8.62 -6.84
CA TRP A 49 5.97 9.31 -5.60
C TRP A 49 7.47 9.34 -5.27
N THR A 50 8.28 8.41 -5.79
CA THR A 50 9.74 8.39 -5.59
C THR A 50 10.49 9.35 -6.50
N GLY A 51 9.79 10.10 -7.36
CA GLY A 51 10.40 11.02 -8.34
C GLY A 51 10.80 10.37 -9.66
N VAL A 52 10.53 9.08 -9.84
CA VAL A 52 10.73 8.33 -11.10
C VAL A 52 9.54 7.40 -11.32
N VAL A 53 9.25 7.04 -12.58
CA VAL A 53 8.15 6.13 -12.91
C VAL A 53 8.52 4.69 -12.58
N ARG A 54 7.75 4.07 -11.68
CA ARG A 54 8.00 2.72 -11.19
C ARG A 54 6.94 1.74 -11.65
N GLN A 55 7.38 0.54 -12.01
CA GLN A 55 6.49 -0.58 -12.33
C GLN A 55 5.74 -1.08 -11.09
N ILE A 56 4.49 -1.50 -11.29
CA ILE A 56 3.74 -2.29 -10.31
C ILE A 56 4.16 -3.76 -10.45
N GLY A 57 4.84 -4.29 -9.43
CA GLY A 57 5.30 -5.68 -9.43
C GLY A 57 6.57 -5.90 -8.60
N ARG A 58 7.15 -7.10 -8.74
CA ARG A 58 8.27 -7.58 -7.90
C ARG A 58 9.56 -6.75 -8.00
N HIS A 59 9.79 -6.06 -9.12
CA HIS A 59 10.97 -5.22 -9.34
C HIS A 59 10.70 -3.73 -9.11
N GLY A 60 9.49 -3.35 -8.71
CA GLY A 60 9.11 -1.97 -8.47
C GLY A 60 8.46 -1.79 -7.10
N VAL A 61 7.26 -1.23 -7.08
CA VAL A 61 6.59 -0.80 -5.83
C VAL A 61 6.40 -1.96 -4.83
N VAL A 62 6.11 -3.17 -5.30
CA VAL A 62 5.79 -4.31 -4.43
C VAL A 62 7.05 -4.98 -3.86
N GLY A 63 8.16 -4.97 -4.61
CA GLY A 63 9.43 -5.58 -4.19
C GLY A 63 10.14 -4.85 -3.04
N GLU A 64 9.83 -3.57 -2.84
CA GLU A 64 10.41 -2.74 -1.78
C GLU A 64 9.71 -2.85 -0.43
N LYS A 65 8.68 -3.70 -0.29
CA LYS A 65 8.07 -3.95 1.03
C LYS A 65 9.16 -4.28 2.03
N ARG A 66 9.19 -3.59 3.17
CA ARG A 66 10.27 -3.76 4.16
C ARG A 66 10.15 -5.06 4.97
N SER A 67 8.95 -5.63 5.06
CA SER A 67 8.70 -6.82 5.87
C SER A 67 9.20 -8.10 5.18
N VAL A 68 9.99 -8.88 5.92
CA VAL A 68 10.51 -10.19 5.49
C VAL A 68 9.36 -11.16 5.30
N LEU A 69 8.41 -11.19 6.25
CA LEU A 69 7.24 -12.07 6.19
C LEU A 69 6.33 -11.69 5.03
N ALA A 70 6.12 -10.39 4.78
CA ALA A 70 5.34 -9.93 3.64
C ALA A 70 5.99 -10.28 2.29
N LYS A 71 7.32 -10.18 2.17
CA LYS A 71 8.05 -10.63 0.97
C LYS A 71 7.94 -12.14 0.79
N ALA A 72 8.17 -12.91 1.85
CA ALA A 72 8.14 -14.37 1.83
C ALA A 72 6.76 -14.94 1.48
N ALA A 73 5.68 -14.26 1.89
CA ALA A 73 4.31 -14.60 1.53
C ALA A 73 3.93 -14.25 0.08
N PHE A 74 4.62 -13.29 -0.56
CA PHE A 74 4.33 -12.88 -1.93
C PHE A 74 5.01 -13.80 -2.95
N GLU A 75 6.32 -14.09 -2.82
CA GLU A 75 7.03 -15.03 -3.71
C GLU A 75 8.44 -15.41 -3.22
N VAL A 76 8.92 -16.59 -3.64
CA VAL A 76 10.22 -17.22 -3.30
C VAL A 76 10.48 -17.32 -1.79
N THR A 77 9.50 -17.85 -1.05
CA THR A 77 9.47 -17.94 0.42
C THR A 77 10.77 -18.45 1.05
N THR A 78 11.30 -19.58 0.58
CA THR A 78 12.51 -20.21 1.15
C THR A 78 13.74 -19.34 1.00
N LYS A 79 13.95 -18.78 -0.20
CA LYS A 79 15.06 -17.86 -0.46
C LYS A 79 14.95 -16.62 0.41
N GLN A 80 13.76 -16.01 0.47
CA GLN A 80 13.57 -14.78 1.23
C GLN A 80 13.84 -14.95 2.72
N LEU A 81 13.40 -16.07 3.31
CA LEU A 81 13.66 -16.39 4.70
C LEU A 81 15.13 -16.73 4.95
N PHE A 82 15.79 -17.43 4.02
CA PHE A 82 17.20 -17.75 4.12
C PHE A 82 18.07 -16.50 4.07
N ASP A 83 17.85 -15.64 3.06
CA ASP A 83 18.58 -14.38 2.88
C ASP A 83 18.39 -13.46 4.10
N ALA A 84 17.15 -13.34 4.61
CA ALA A 84 16.85 -12.55 5.81
C ALA A 84 17.49 -13.13 7.08
N SER A 85 17.55 -14.46 7.21
CA SER A 85 18.21 -15.12 8.35
C SER A 85 19.73 -14.91 8.29
N ALA A 86 20.31 -14.94 7.09
CA ALA A 86 21.74 -14.70 6.88
C ALA A 86 22.13 -13.23 7.12
N SER A 87 21.26 -12.28 6.76
CA SER A 87 21.47 -10.84 6.98
C SER A 87 21.09 -10.36 8.39
N GLY A 88 20.37 -11.18 9.16
CA GLY A 88 19.87 -10.80 10.48
C GLY A 88 18.75 -9.76 10.42
N GLU A 89 17.94 -9.75 9.36
CA GLU A 89 16.82 -8.83 9.19
C GLU A 89 15.76 -9.01 10.28
N VAL A 90 15.26 -7.89 10.84
CA VAL A 90 14.20 -7.88 11.85
C VAL A 90 12.92 -7.32 11.23
N ASP A 91 11.83 -8.08 11.31
CA ASP A 91 10.53 -7.64 10.87
C ASP A 91 9.81 -6.83 11.95
N THR A 92 9.39 -5.61 11.62
CA THR A 92 8.72 -4.70 12.57
C THR A 92 7.21 -4.89 12.66
N LEU A 93 6.61 -5.78 11.85
CA LEU A 93 5.18 -6.11 11.90
C LEU A 93 4.26 -4.88 11.78
N LYS A 94 4.53 -3.98 10.83
CA LYS A 94 3.76 -2.74 10.64
C LYS A 94 2.77 -2.77 9.48
N GLY A 95 2.92 -3.73 8.58
CA GLY A 95 2.09 -3.91 7.41
C GLY A 95 0.99 -4.95 7.61
N VAL A 96 0.09 -5.00 6.63
CA VAL A 96 -1.09 -5.86 6.68
C VAL A 96 -0.73 -7.34 6.57
N ALA A 97 0.13 -7.70 5.62
CA ALA A 97 0.39 -9.10 5.28
C ALA A 97 1.07 -9.85 6.43
N GLU A 98 2.09 -9.26 7.04
CA GLU A 98 2.84 -9.87 8.12
C GLU A 98 2.03 -9.99 9.41
N ASN A 99 1.16 -9.03 9.71
CA ASN A 99 0.24 -9.12 10.85
C ASN A 99 -0.82 -10.20 10.66
N VAL A 100 -1.32 -10.39 9.43
CA VAL A 100 -2.22 -11.49 9.10
C VAL A 100 -1.52 -12.84 9.30
N VAL A 101 -0.30 -12.99 8.80
CA VAL A 101 0.48 -14.24 8.91
C VAL A 101 0.73 -14.62 10.37
N ILE A 102 1.04 -13.64 11.23
CA ILE A 102 1.36 -13.90 12.65
C ILE A 102 0.11 -13.92 13.55
N GLY A 103 -1.06 -13.55 13.03
CA GLY A 103 -2.33 -13.51 13.76
C GLY A 103 -2.48 -12.32 14.71
N GLN A 104 -1.81 -11.20 14.45
CA GLN A 104 -1.93 -9.95 15.21
C GLN A 104 -2.96 -8.99 14.60
N LEU A 105 -3.42 -8.03 15.42
CA LEU A 105 -4.28 -6.94 14.93
C LEU A 105 -3.51 -6.13 13.88
N ILE A 106 -4.09 -6.02 12.69
CA ILE A 106 -3.55 -5.22 11.61
C ILE A 106 -3.72 -3.74 11.96
N PRO A 107 -2.68 -2.89 11.90
CA PRO A 107 -2.76 -1.47 12.25
C PRO A 107 -3.44 -0.64 11.13
N PHE A 108 -4.63 -1.05 10.71
CA PHE A 108 -5.42 -0.40 9.66
C PHE A 108 -6.92 -0.44 10.00
N GLY A 109 -7.68 0.53 9.49
CA GLY A 109 -9.12 0.60 9.70
C GLY A 109 -9.48 0.78 11.17
N THR A 110 -10.34 -0.09 11.71
CA THR A 110 -10.82 -0.01 13.10
C THR A 110 -9.72 -0.11 14.15
N ALA A 111 -8.63 -0.81 13.82
CA ALA A 111 -7.48 -0.97 14.71
C ALA A 111 -6.50 0.22 14.69
N MET A 112 -6.77 1.27 13.91
CA MET A 112 -6.00 2.54 13.98
C MET A 112 -6.31 3.35 15.24
N VAL A 113 -7.40 3.04 15.94
CA VAL A 113 -7.80 3.72 17.17
C VAL A 113 -7.78 2.74 18.34
N GLU A 114 -7.26 3.21 19.47
CA GLU A 114 -7.27 2.45 20.72
C GLU A 114 -8.49 2.88 21.54
N LEU A 115 -9.35 1.92 21.88
CA LEU A 115 -10.47 2.18 22.77
C LEU A 115 -9.98 2.25 24.21
N LYS A 116 -10.15 3.42 24.84
CA LYS A 116 -9.83 3.63 26.25
C LYS A 116 -11.12 3.83 27.03
N THR A 117 -11.37 2.95 27.99
CA THR A 117 -12.46 3.12 28.94
C THR A 117 -11.99 3.99 30.10
N SER A 118 -12.72 5.07 30.41
CA SER A 118 -12.46 5.91 31.58
C SER A 118 -13.26 5.38 32.78
N PRO A 119 -12.62 4.77 33.79
CA PRO A 119 -13.33 4.15 34.92
C PRO A 119 -14.15 5.17 35.73
N GLN A 120 -13.70 6.44 35.77
CA GLN A 120 -14.41 7.50 36.49
C GLN A 120 -15.76 7.86 35.87
N LEU A 121 -15.94 7.64 34.56
CA LEU A 121 -17.22 7.90 33.88
C LEU A 121 -18.22 6.76 34.12
N LEU A 122 -17.74 5.51 34.14
CA LEU A 122 -18.55 4.34 34.47
C LEU A 122 -19.08 4.38 35.91
N ALA A 123 -18.28 4.87 36.85
CA ALA A 123 -18.69 5.03 38.24
C ALA A 123 -19.75 6.13 38.46
N ARG A 124 -19.94 7.04 37.49
CA ARG A 124 -20.83 8.22 37.60
C ARG A 124 -22.19 8.05 36.93
N GLY A 125 -22.44 6.98 36.18
CA GLY A 125 -23.70 6.81 35.44
C GLY A 125 -23.97 5.35 35.09
N GLY A 126 -24.72 4.67 35.95
CA GLY A 126 -25.10 3.26 35.79
C GLY A 126 -26.42 2.91 36.47
N THR A 127 -27.38 3.83 36.50
CA THR A 127 -28.81 3.48 36.51
C THR A 127 -29.47 4.36 35.44
N PRO A 128 -30.05 3.80 34.36
CA PRO A 128 -30.92 4.57 33.51
C PRO A 128 -32.14 4.94 34.35
N SER A 129 -32.39 6.23 34.53
CA SER A 129 -33.67 6.72 35.05
C SER A 129 -34.76 6.38 34.03
N GLU A 130 -35.77 5.63 34.48
CA GLU A 130 -37.08 5.50 33.82
C GLU A 130 -37.70 6.86 33.49
#